data_AF-A0A432SXV8-F1
#
_entry.id   AF-A0A432SXV8-F1
#
_cell.length_a   1.000
_cell.length_b   1.000
_cell.length_c   1.000
_cell.angle_alpha   90.00
_cell.angle_beta   90.00
_cell.angle_gamma   90.00
#
_symmetry.space_group_name_H-M   'P 1'
#
loop_
_entity.id
_entity.type
_entity.pdbx_description
1 polymer ?
#
loop_
_entity_poly.entity_id
_entity_poly.type
_entity_poly.pdbx_seq_one_letter_code
_entity_poly.pdbx_strand_id
1 'polypeptide(L)'
;MNFLKKIFTKRNKPLLTTLTITSENGLHLRPIAKFVNEVKEFDAEISIIAHNQEVLATQVPKILSLSLEKGETFTLKCQGEEALEASAYLSDFFEKMMQEDKTVEEIVQIKETYEANTVIGKSIAKGIAIAPLTLYETRKISKTKDTGLSIKEAIRRTKEELYDLYQANKTQHEAQIFLAQKELISADVFRYECSTVRNFLEIIKEEVNRLENTRFASRIPDYYDVEQRVLKHLGMTSIVEVPTQSYILLADDLLPSEVMKLQNTLLEGVVLQKGTTTSHSSILLRSFGIPSLIITEPLKASQRVILDANSGNLILQPTNNDIRKALRKQKEFKKYQEESYKKRFESTKTKDNKIIKVLANISDYKSANEAKEEGADGIGLLRTEFLFKEERPSLEEQVESYKNIFKLFNILTVRTLDIGGDKSLPYIKIPKENNPFLGIRGIRFSLQEQTLFHEQILAIYKAFIAFMPSPKNIKIMFPMISTVEEFNRAKEIAISIAEKHHITLSNIEFGIMIEVPSVLFAIEEFNQVVDFYSVGTNDLTQYIFAIERTHPTLIADATSPIILSALKMIAQKADKPISICGELAGLEEVTQELIEMGYETLSVSAKLIPSLKERIRNV
;
A
#
# COMPACT_ATOMS: atom_id res chain seq x y z
N MET A 1 -57.96 16.40 12.35
CA MET A 1 -56.60 16.62 11.80
C MET A 1 -55.43 16.32 12.75
N ASN A 2 -55.64 15.82 13.97
CA ASN A 2 -54.54 15.46 14.90
C ASN A 2 -54.35 13.95 15.15
N PHE A 3 -55.17 13.09 14.53
CA PHE A 3 -55.05 11.63 14.68
C PHE A 3 -54.22 10.98 13.56
N LEU A 4 -54.21 11.57 12.36
CA LEU A 4 -53.46 11.08 11.19
C LEU A 4 -51.96 11.45 11.22
N LYS A 5 -51.55 12.48 11.98
CA LYS A 5 -50.13 12.83 12.18
C LYS A 5 -49.39 11.91 13.15
N LYS A 6 -50.11 11.09 13.94
CA LYS A 6 -49.51 10.07 14.83
C LYS A 6 -49.29 8.72 14.15
N ILE A 7 -49.74 8.53 12.91
CA ILE A 7 -49.60 7.27 12.17
C ILE A 7 -48.39 7.30 11.22
N PHE A 8 -47.81 8.48 10.93
CA PHE A 8 -46.64 8.64 10.05
C PHE A 8 -45.29 8.85 10.76
N THR A 9 -45.23 8.83 12.09
CA THR A 9 -43.97 8.64 12.81
C THR A 9 -43.83 7.16 13.22
N LYS A 10 -43.70 6.27 12.24
CA LYS A 10 -42.92 5.06 12.49
C LYS A 10 -41.49 5.54 12.74
N ARG A 11 -41.16 5.84 14.00
CA ARG A 11 -39.78 5.77 14.46
C ARG A 11 -39.37 4.32 14.20
N ASN A 12 -38.71 4.09 13.06
CA ASN A 12 -38.12 2.80 12.75
C ASN A 12 -37.32 2.39 13.98
N LYS A 13 -37.52 1.14 14.45
CA LYS A 13 -36.71 0.62 15.55
C LYS A 13 -35.24 0.78 15.16
N PRO A 14 -34.37 1.22 16.09
CA PRO A 14 -32.96 1.36 15.78
C PRO A 14 -32.40 0.01 15.34
N LEU A 15 -31.72 0.01 14.20
CA LEU A 15 -30.99 -1.15 13.69
C LEU A 15 -29.67 -1.24 14.45
N LEU A 16 -29.38 -2.42 15.01
CA LEU A 16 -28.20 -2.69 15.81
C LEU A 16 -27.36 -3.75 15.10
N THR A 17 -26.13 -3.40 14.76
CA THR A 17 -25.19 -4.30 14.08
C THR A 17 -23.90 -4.36 14.89
N THR A 18 -23.49 -5.56 15.32
CA THR A 18 -22.25 -5.74 16.07
C THR A 18 -21.08 -5.92 15.12
N LEU A 19 -20.05 -5.10 15.29
CA LEU A 19 -18.82 -5.09 14.49
C LEU A 19 -17.63 -5.44 15.38
N THR A 20 -16.68 -6.18 14.82
CA THR A 20 -15.47 -6.62 15.53
C THR A 20 -14.27 -5.84 15.02
N ILE A 21 -13.40 -5.41 15.93
CA ILE A 21 -12.13 -4.78 15.58
C ILE A 21 -11.15 -5.86 15.13
N THR A 22 -10.77 -5.87 13.85
CA THR A 22 -9.81 -6.85 13.32
C THR A 22 -8.40 -6.27 13.10
N SER A 23 -8.25 -4.94 13.09
CA SER A 23 -6.95 -4.27 12.98
C SER A 23 -6.08 -4.49 14.24
N GLU A 24 -4.80 -4.78 14.01
CA GLU A 24 -3.75 -4.90 15.05
C GLU A 24 -3.58 -3.62 15.86
N ASN A 25 -3.74 -2.48 15.20
CA ASN A 25 -3.65 -1.16 15.83
C ASN A 25 -4.93 -0.77 16.58
N GLY A 26 -5.89 -1.70 16.73
CA GLY A 26 -7.21 -1.46 17.29
C GLY A 26 -8.04 -0.49 16.45
N LEU A 27 -9.09 0.08 17.05
CA LEU A 27 -9.84 1.15 16.38
C LEU A 27 -9.04 2.45 16.41
N HIS A 28 -8.50 2.88 15.25
CA HIS A 28 -7.58 4.02 15.14
C HIS A 28 -8.03 5.15 14.24
N LEU A 29 -7.29 6.26 14.27
CA LEU A 29 -7.77 7.53 13.74
C LEU A 29 -8.01 7.50 12.23
N ARG A 30 -7.10 6.91 11.45
CA ARG A 30 -7.25 6.82 9.99
C ARG A 30 -8.53 6.08 9.58
N PRO A 31 -8.81 4.87 10.10
CA PRO A 31 -10.04 4.19 9.81
C PRO A 31 -11.25 4.92 10.39
N ILE A 32 -11.19 5.44 11.62
CA ILE A 32 -12.33 6.20 12.16
C ILE A 32 -12.64 7.42 11.31
N ALA A 33 -11.65 8.16 10.82
CA ALA A 33 -11.87 9.34 10.01
C ALA A 33 -12.49 9.02 8.65
N LYS A 34 -12.05 7.93 8.01
CA LYS A 34 -12.71 7.36 6.84
C LYS A 34 -14.15 7.00 7.17
N PHE A 35 -14.37 6.21 8.21
CA PHE A 35 -15.68 5.76 8.65
C PHE A 35 -16.62 6.93 8.94
N VAL A 36 -16.12 7.96 9.62
CA VAL A 36 -16.88 9.18 9.94
C VAL A 36 -17.15 10.04 8.71
N ASN A 37 -16.25 10.05 7.72
CA ASN A 37 -16.52 10.70 6.45
C ASN A 37 -17.71 10.03 5.75
N GLU A 38 -17.74 8.70 5.72
CA GLU A 38 -18.86 7.95 5.16
C GLU A 38 -20.16 8.11 5.95
N VAL A 39 -20.09 8.14 7.29
CA VAL A 39 -21.27 8.36 8.15
C VAL A 39 -22.02 9.65 7.79
N LYS A 40 -21.31 10.69 7.34
CA LYS A 40 -21.91 12.00 7.02
C LYS A 40 -22.71 12.03 5.72
N GLU A 41 -22.55 11.02 4.86
CA GLU A 41 -23.27 10.92 3.58
C GLU A 41 -24.71 10.40 3.74
N PHE A 42 -25.05 9.86 4.92
CA PHE A 42 -26.36 9.30 5.21
C PHE A 42 -27.24 10.24 6.07
N ASP A 43 -28.51 10.39 5.72
CA ASP A 43 -29.54 11.06 6.53
C ASP A 43 -30.10 10.11 7.60
N ALA A 44 -29.22 9.70 8.51
CA ALA A 44 -29.55 8.84 9.65
C ALA A 44 -28.77 9.24 10.93
N GLU A 45 -29.42 9.08 12.08
CA GLU A 45 -28.75 9.16 13.38
C GLU A 45 -27.97 7.87 13.63
N ILE A 46 -26.64 7.97 13.65
CA ILE A 46 -25.74 6.82 13.75
C ILE A 46 -24.87 6.97 15.00
N SER A 47 -24.86 5.94 15.85
CA SER A 47 -24.06 5.88 17.07
C SER A 47 -23.30 4.56 17.21
N ILE A 48 -22.20 4.59 17.94
CA ILE A 48 -21.37 3.43 18.31
C ILE A 48 -21.59 3.16 19.79
N ILE A 49 -21.91 1.92 20.14
CA ILE A 49 -22.10 1.47 21.51
C ILE A 49 -21.01 0.47 21.86
N ALA A 50 -20.15 0.81 22.80
CA ALA A 50 -19.13 -0.11 23.33
C ALA A 50 -18.87 0.19 24.81
N HIS A 51 -18.49 -0.85 25.59
CA HIS A 51 -18.21 -0.74 27.03
C HIS A 51 -19.28 0.06 27.82
N ASN A 52 -20.56 -0.15 27.53
CA ASN A 52 -21.72 0.58 28.11
C ASN A 52 -21.76 2.11 27.84
N GLN A 53 -20.99 2.61 26.87
CA GLN A 53 -21.06 3.99 26.40
C GLN A 53 -21.63 4.04 24.98
N GLU A 54 -22.51 5.00 24.72
CA GLU A 54 -23.04 5.31 23.39
C GLU A 54 -22.46 6.66 22.93
N VAL A 55 -21.78 6.66 21.79
CA VAL A 55 -21.14 7.85 21.19
C VAL A 55 -21.68 8.06 19.78
N LEU A 56 -21.88 9.30 19.34
CA LEU A 56 -22.30 9.54 17.96
C LEU A 56 -21.16 9.15 17.01
N ALA A 57 -21.51 8.47 15.92
CA ALA A 57 -20.56 8.00 14.92
C ALA A 57 -19.90 9.14 14.11
N THR A 58 -20.28 10.39 14.38
CA THR A 58 -19.64 11.61 13.86
C THR A 58 -18.59 12.20 14.80
N GLN A 59 -18.47 11.70 16.05
CA GLN A 59 -17.60 12.26 17.09
C GLN A 59 -16.28 11.48 17.21
N VAL A 60 -15.34 11.72 16.28
CA VAL A 60 -14.07 10.98 16.18
C VAL A 60 -13.32 10.79 17.51
N PRO A 61 -13.04 11.81 18.35
CA PRO A 61 -12.36 11.59 19.62
C PRO A 61 -13.13 10.76 20.65
N LYS A 62 -14.47 10.83 20.64
CA LYS A 62 -15.26 9.99 21.55
C LYS A 62 -15.23 8.53 21.11
N ILE A 63 -15.24 8.27 19.80
CA ILE A 63 -15.06 6.92 19.26
C ILE A 63 -13.65 6.40 19.61
N LEU A 64 -12.62 7.25 19.47
CA LEU A 64 -11.24 6.90 19.88
C LEU A 64 -11.15 6.60 21.38
N SER A 65 -11.88 7.33 22.22
CA SER A 65 -11.86 7.13 23.68
C SER A 65 -12.42 5.79 24.15
N LEU A 66 -13.26 5.14 23.32
CA LEU A 66 -13.71 3.76 23.56
C LEU A 66 -12.55 2.76 23.56
N SER A 67 -11.38 3.16 23.04
CA SER A 67 -10.13 2.41 23.14
C SER A 67 -10.20 0.97 22.64
N LEU A 68 -11.09 0.69 21.68
CA LEU A 68 -11.45 -0.68 21.30
C LEU A 68 -10.26 -1.46 20.72
N GLU A 69 -10.07 -2.67 21.22
CA GLU A 69 -8.97 -3.57 20.91
C GLU A 69 -9.28 -4.64 19.90
N LYS A 70 -8.23 -5.22 19.31
CA LYS A 70 -8.38 -6.33 18.38
C LYS A 70 -9.14 -7.45 19.08
N GLY A 71 -10.21 -7.92 18.44
CA GLY A 71 -11.11 -8.93 18.99
C GLY A 71 -12.21 -8.38 19.90
N GLU A 72 -12.16 -7.11 20.30
CA GLU A 72 -13.30 -6.44 20.93
C GLU A 72 -14.37 -6.08 19.89
N THR A 73 -15.59 -5.90 20.38
CA THR A 73 -16.75 -5.60 19.55
C THR A 73 -17.43 -4.31 19.99
N PHE A 74 -17.98 -3.57 19.04
CA PHE A 74 -18.95 -2.51 19.31
C PHE A 74 -20.24 -2.73 18.54
N THR A 75 -21.31 -2.10 18.98
CA THR A 75 -22.60 -2.13 18.28
C THR A 75 -22.81 -0.82 17.55
N LEU A 76 -22.89 -0.87 16.23
CA LEU A 76 -23.35 0.22 15.39
C LEU A 76 -24.87 0.31 15.48
N LYS A 77 -25.38 1.45 15.92
CA LYS A 77 -26.80 1.75 16.02
C LYS A 77 -27.18 2.80 14.98
N CYS A 78 -28.09 2.46 14.07
CA CYS A 78 -28.58 3.35 13.02
C CYS A 78 -30.09 3.59 13.18
N GLN A 79 -30.52 4.84 13.11
CA GLN A 79 -31.93 5.23 13.25
C GLN A 79 -32.27 6.41 12.32
N GLY A 80 -33.31 6.27 11.49
CA GLY A 80 -33.64 7.27 10.47
C GLY A 80 -34.30 6.65 9.24
N GLU A 81 -34.49 7.45 8.20
CA GLU A 81 -35.03 6.97 6.91
C GLU A 81 -34.02 6.06 6.21
N GLU A 82 -32.72 6.39 6.29
CA GLU A 82 -31.62 5.63 5.65
C GLU A 82 -30.94 4.63 6.59
N ALA A 83 -31.52 4.32 7.76
CA ALA A 83 -30.87 3.50 8.78
C ALA A 83 -30.46 2.10 8.30
N LEU A 84 -31.21 1.49 7.38
CA LEU A 84 -30.91 0.16 6.84
C LEU A 84 -29.77 0.19 5.83
N GLU A 85 -29.73 1.22 5.00
CA GLU A 85 -28.68 1.44 4.01
C GLU A 85 -27.37 1.84 4.70
N ALA A 86 -27.44 2.81 5.62
CA ALA A 86 -26.31 3.24 6.44
C ALA A 86 -25.71 2.07 7.24
N SER A 87 -26.55 1.25 7.90
CA SER A 87 -26.05 0.13 8.70
C SER A 87 -25.33 -0.92 7.84
N ALA A 88 -25.86 -1.24 6.66
CA ALA A 88 -25.25 -2.21 5.75
C ALA A 88 -23.94 -1.68 5.16
N TYR A 89 -23.94 -0.45 4.63
CA TYR A 89 -22.77 0.16 4.02
C TYR A 89 -21.65 0.37 5.05
N LEU A 90 -21.95 1.00 6.18
CA LEU A 90 -20.94 1.33 7.18
C LEU A 90 -20.33 0.09 7.83
N SER A 91 -21.12 -0.99 7.98
CA SER A 91 -20.59 -2.28 8.47
C SER A 91 -19.58 -2.88 7.49
N ASP A 92 -19.93 -2.95 6.19
CA ASP A 92 -19.05 -3.47 5.14
C ASP A 92 -17.79 -2.60 4.97
N PHE A 93 -17.98 -1.28 4.96
CA PHE A 93 -16.89 -0.31 4.89
C PHE A 93 -15.94 -0.45 6.09
N PHE A 94 -16.48 -0.56 7.30
CA PHE A 94 -15.69 -0.72 8.51
C PHE A 94 -14.88 -2.02 8.49
N GLU A 95 -15.49 -3.14 8.10
CA GLU A 95 -14.80 -4.43 8.02
C GLU A 95 -13.64 -4.40 6.99
N LYS A 96 -13.83 -3.84 5.79
CA LYS A 96 -12.76 -3.69 4.77
C LYS A 96 -11.62 -2.81 5.25
N MET A 97 -11.97 -1.70 5.86
CA MET A 97 -11.01 -0.71 6.31
C MET A 97 -10.12 -1.25 7.45
N MET A 98 -10.65 -2.14 8.30
CA MET A 98 -9.85 -2.83 9.31
C MET A 98 -8.88 -3.88 8.71
N GLN A 99 -9.11 -4.32 7.47
CA GLN A 99 -8.25 -5.26 6.71
C GLN A 99 -7.16 -4.55 5.89
N GLU A 100 -7.39 -3.30 5.44
CA GLU A 100 -6.45 -2.51 4.63
C GLU A 100 -5.28 -1.88 5.41
N ASP A 101 -5.30 -1.93 6.75
CA ASP A 101 -4.27 -1.35 7.60
C ASP A 101 -3.01 -2.24 7.65
N LYS A 102 -2.32 -2.32 6.50
CA LYS A 102 -1.14 -3.18 6.28
C LYS A 102 0.07 -2.71 7.07
N THR A 103 0.80 -3.67 7.63
CA THR A 103 2.15 -3.49 8.18
C THR A 103 3.16 -3.26 7.05
N VAL A 104 4.02 -2.25 7.21
CA VAL A 104 5.11 -1.91 6.28
C VAL A 104 6.22 -2.97 6.38
N GLU A 105 6.63 -3.53 5.25
CA GLU A 105 7.72 -4.51 5.18
C GLU A 105 9.06 -3.90 5.62
N GLU A 106 9.77 -4.64 6.48
CA GLU A 106 11.13 -4.30 6.95
C GLU A 106 12.13 -4.45 5.81
N ILE A 107 13.04 -3.47 5.70
CA ILE A 107 14.09 -3.48 4.67
C ILE A 107 15.18 -4.48 5.08
N VAL A 108 15.49 -5.43 4.18
CA VAL A 108 16.66 -6.31 4.32
C VAL A 108 17.95 -5.47 4.33
N GLN A 109 18.74 -5.59 5.40
CA GLN A 109 19.98 -4.85 5.61
C GLN A 109 21.20 -5.68 5.21
N ILE A 110 22.04 -5.12 4.32
CA ILE A 110 23.28 -5.77 3.88
C ILE A 110 24.38 -5.44 4.90
N LYS A 111 24.98 -6.46 5.53
CA LYS A 111 26.05 -6.23 6.52
C LYS A 111 27.26 -5.53 5.88
N GLU A 112 27.63 -4.40 6.46
CA GLU A 112 28.78 -3.60 6.04
C GLU A 112 29.56 -3.11 7.26
N THR A 113 30.87 -2.98 7.10
CA THR A 113 31.77 -2.57 8.19
C THR A 113 32.45 -1.24 7.86
N TYR A 114 32.56 -0.39 8.87
CA TYR A 114 33.27 0.88 8.83
C TYR A 114 34.35 0.88 9.92
N GLU A 115 35.39 1.71 9.79
CA GLU A 115 36.48 1.78 10.76
C GLU A 115 36.06 2.54 12.03
N ALA A 116 35.28 3.60 11.86
CA ALA A 116 34.78 4.40 12.96
C ALA A 116 33.61 3.74 13.72
N ASN A 117 33.32 4.30 14.89
CA ASN A 117 32.23 3.86 15.74
C ASN A 117 30.89 3.93 15.00
N THR A 118 30.15 2.82 15.01
CA THR A 118 28.93 2.64 14.22
C THR A 118 27.77 2.29 15.13
N VAL A 119 26.68 3.04 15.00
CA VAL A 119 25.39 2.77 15.63
C VAL A 119 24.54 1.99 14.63
N ILE A 120 23.96 0.89 15.08
CA ILE A 120 23.11 0.04 14.24
C ILE A 120 21.65 0.42 14.49
N GLY A 121 20.90 0.64 13.41
CA GLY A 121 19.49 0.99 13.42
C GLY A 121 18.68 0.16 12.43
N LYS A 122 17.36 0.26 12.52
CA LYS A 122 16.42 -0.32 11.54
C LYS A 122 16.21 0.65 10.38
N SER A 123 16.26 0.14 9.15
CA SER A 123 16.12 0.97 7.95
C SER A 123 14.67 1.31 7.63
N ILE A 124 14.39 2.60 7.43
CA ILE A 124 13.10 3.10 6.93
C ILE A 124 13.13 3.22 5.41
N ALA A 125 14.17 3.85 4.87
CA ALA A 125 14.39 4.03 3.43
C ALA A 125 15.88 3.86 3.10
N LYS A 126 16.15 3.14 2.02
CA LYS A 126 17.52 2.84 1.54
C LYS A 126 18.22 4.11 1.03
N GLY A 127 19.55 4.10 1.06
CA GLY A 127 20.41 5.16 0.54
C GLY A 127 21.61 5.48 1.44
N ILE A 128 22.50 6.33 0.95
CA ILE A 128 23.69 6.78 1.70
C ILE A 128 23.73 8.31 1.70
N ALA A 129 23.83 8.89 2.89
CA ALA A 129 23.96 10.32 3.10
C ALA A 129 25.21 10.65 3.93
N ILE A 130 25.85 11.79 3.63
CA ILE A 130 27.06 12.24 4.33
C ILE A 130 26.91 13.73 4.62
N ALA A 131 26.62 14.07 5.87
CA ALA A 131 26.42 15.45 6.29
C ALA A 131 26.63 15.60 7.81
N PRO A 132 26.68 16.84 8.33
CA PRO A 132 26.56 17.08 9.77
C PRO A 132 25.25 16.51 10.32
N LEU A 133 25.32 15.90 11.51
CA LEU A 133 24.15 15.45 12.25
C LEU A 133 23.61 16.63 13.05
N THR A 134 22.48 17.17 12.62
CA THR A 134 21.84 18.34 13.21
C THR A 134 20.67 17.90 14.07
N LEU A 135 20.66 18.31 15.34
CA LEU A 135 19.52 18.07 16.21
C LEU A 135 18.31 18.89 15.73
N TYR A 136 17.15 18.26 15.68
CA TYR A 136 15.89 18.94 15.45
C TYR A 136 15.54 19.77 16.69
N GLU A 137 15.84 21.07 16.66
CA GLU A 137 15.45 22.01 17.71
C GLU A 137 14.27 22.86 17.25
N THR A 138 13.10 22.62 17.82
CA THR A 138 11.97 23.55 17.68
C THR A 138 12.15 24.71 18.67
N ARG A 139 12.45 25.93 18.18
CA ARG A 139 12.39 27.12 19.03
C ARG A 139 10.92 27.45 19.34
N LYS A 140 10.64 27.72 20.62
CA LYS A 140 9.29 28.00 21.13
C LYS A 140 8.59 29.08 20.29
N ILE A 141 7.33 28.80 20.04
CA ILE A 141 6.32 29.63 19.39
C ILE A 141 6.41 31.08 19.90
N SER A 142 6.85 31.99 19.04
CA SER A 142 6.68 33.43 19.26
C SER A 142 5.53 33.91 18.38
N LYS A 143 4.73 34.85 18.88
CA LYS A 143 3.67 35.49 18.07
C LYS A 143 4.35 36.37 17.02
N THR A 144 4.60 35.81 15.84
CA THR A 144 5.34 36.48 14.75
C THR A 144 4.49 37.52 14.00
N LYS A 145 3.16 37.39 14.05
CA LYS A 145 2.22 38.33 13.43
C LYS A 145 0.90 38.32 14.18
N ASP A 146 0.30 39.49 14.40
CA ASP A 146 -1.09 39.54 14.85
C ASP A 146 -2.00 39.35 13.63
N THR A 147 -2.60 38.18 13.53
CA THR A 147 -3.47 37.83 12.40
C THR A 147 -4.89 38.35 12.58
N GLY A 148 -5.26 38.78 13.80
CA GLY A 148 -6.64 39.15 14.15
C GLY A 148 -7.62 37.98 14.11
N LEU A 149 -7.14 36.75 13.89
CA LEU A 149 -7.99 35.56 13.79
C LEU A 149 -8.33 35.03 15.18
N SER A 150 -9.60 34.65 15.36
CA SER A 150 -10.02 33.89 16.54
C SER A 150 -9.52 32.44 16.45
N ILE A 151 -9.41 31.75 17.59
CA ILE A 151 -9.07 30.32 17.62
C ILE A 151 -10.05 29.47 16.78
N LYS A 152 -11.34 29.81 16.79
CA LYS A 152 -12.37 29.12 15.99
C LYS A 152 -12.11 29.26 14.49
N GLU A 153 -11.69 30.44 14.06
CA GLU A 153 -11.36 30.71 12.67
C GLU A 153 -10.05 30.00 12.25
N ALA A 154 -9.04 29.95 13.13
CA ALA A 154 -7.81 29.20 12.89
C ALA A 154 -8.05 27.68 12.76
N ILE A 155 -8.92 27.11 13.62
CA ILE A 155 -9.38 25.72 13.52
C ILE A 155 -10.10 25.48 12.19
N ARG A 156 -10.99 26.40 11.78
CA ARG A 156 -11.72 26.31 10.50
C ARG A 156 -10.75 26.27 9.31
N ARG A 157 -9.80 27.20 9.25
CA ARG A 157 -8.78 27.24 8.19
C ARG A 157 -7.87 26.01 8.18
N THR A 158 -7.54 25.47 9.34
CA THR A 158 -6.78 24.21 9.45
C THR A 158 -7.53 23.04 8.83
N LYS A 159 -8.85 22.96 9.04
CA LYS A 159 -9.69 21.91 8.42
C LYS A 159 -9.74 22.02 6.89
N GLU A 160 -9.81 23.25 6.37
CA GLU A 160 -9.77 23.53 4.94
C GLU A 160 -8.41 23.11 4.36
N GLU A 161 -7.31 23.55 4.97
CA GLU A 161 -5.94 23.19 4.56
C GLU A 161 -5.73 21.67 4.52
N LEU A 162 -6.17 20.94 5.55
CA LEU A 162 -6.05 19.49 5.60
C LEU A 162 -6.90 18.80 4.52
N TYR A 163 -8.07 19.35 4.20
CA TYR A 163 -8.90 18.81 3.12
C TYR A 163 -8.28 19.07 1.75
N ASP A 164 -7.72 20.26 1.51
CA ASP A 164 -7.05 20.58 0.25
C ASP A 164 -5.82 19.70 0.04
N LEU A 165 -5.03 19.45 1.10
CA LEU A 165 -3.90 18.52 1.07
C LEU A 165 -4.33 17.08 0.78
N TYR A 166 -5.46 16.65 1.35
CA TYR A 166 -6.06 15.35 1.02
C TYR A 166 -6.43 15.28 -0.47
N GLN A 167 -7.13 16.28 -1.00
CA GLN A 167 -7.55 16.28 -2.41
C GLN A 167 -6.36 16.31 -3.37
N ALA A 168 -5.36 17.15 -3.11
CA ALA A 168 -4.16 17.26 -3.93
C ALA A 168 -3.37 15.95 -4.01
N ASN A 169 -3.41 15.14 -2.95
CA ASN A 169 -2.64 13.90 -2.85
C ASN A 169 -3.53 12.64 -2.95
N LYS A 170 -4.82 12.76 -3.29
CA LYS A 170 -5.83 11.67 -3.21
C LYS A 170 -5.44 10.35 -3.90
N THR A 171 -4.54 10.42 -4.88
CA THR A 171 -4.02 9.24 -5.62
C THR A 171 -2.88 8.50 -4.91
N GLN A 172 -2.34 9.07 -3.84
CA GLN A 172 -1.32 8.47 -2.98
C GLN A 172 -2.00 7.82 -1.78
N HIS A 173 -1.57 6.60 -1.43
CA HIS A 173 -2.11 5.85 -0.29
C HIS A 173 -1.97 6.64 1.02
N GLU A 174 -0.93 7.48 1.09
CA GLU A 174 -0.54 8.30 2.23
C GLU A 174 -1.48 9.47 2.50
N ALA A 175 -2.26 9.94 1.51
CA ALA A 175 -3.09 11.15 1.64
C ALA A 175 -4.20 11.02 2.69
N GLN A 176 -4.60 9.79 3.02
CA GLN A 176 -5.61 9.50 4.04
C GLN A 176 -5.25 10.08 5.42
N ILE A 177 -3.98 10.38 5.67
CA ILE A 177 -3.52 11.03 6.89
C ILE A 177 -4.14 12.42 7.10
N PHE A 178 -4.28 13.21 6.04
CA PHE A 178 -4.80 14.57 6.16
C PHE A 178 -6.30 14.55 6.48
N LEU A 179 -7.02 13.57 5.93
CA LEU A 179 -8.41 13.31 6.29
C LEU A 179 -8.52 12.90 7.77
N ALA A 180 -7.61 12.05 8.24
CA ALA A 180 -7.50 11.62 9.63
C ALA A 180 -7.35 12.80 10.60
N GLN A 181 -6.39 13.69 10.32
CA GLN A 181 -6.12 14.89 11.10
C GLN A 181 -7.29 15.90 11.05
N LYS A 182 -7.97 16.04 9.91
CA LYS A 182 -9.15 16.90 9.77
C LYS A 182 -10.27 16.44 10.70
N GLU A 183 -10.47 15.14 10.82
CA GLU A 183 -11.51 14.58 11.67
C GLU A 183 -11.17 14.68 13.17
N LEU A 184 -9.90 14.56 13.58
CA LEU A 184 -9.47 14.84 14.97
C LEU A 184 -9.94 16.21 15.44
N ILE A 185 -9.62 17.25 14.66
CA ILE A 185 -9.93 18.64 15.03
C ILE A 185 -11.40 19.01 14.76
N SER A 186 -12.18 18.08 14.20
CA SER A 186 -13.61 18.26 13.94
C SER A 186 -14.51 17.90 15.12
N ALA A 187 -13.93 17.37 16.19
CA ALA A 187 -14.64 17.01 17.40
C ALA A 187 -15.33 18.19 18.12
N ASP A 188 -16.41 17.87 18.82
CA ASP A 188 -17.22 18.84 19.55
C ASP A 188 -16.45 19.62 20.60
N VAL A 189 -15.47 18.99 21.26
CA VAL A 189 -14.60 19.65 22.24
C VAL A 189 -13.84 20.84 21.62
N PHE A 190 -13.40 20.72 20.36
CA PHE A 190 -12.75 21.79 19.62
C PHE A 190 -13.75 22.80 19.00
N ARG A 191 -15.03 22.42 18.86
CA ARG A 191 -16.07 23.25 18.24
C ARG A 191 -16.84 24.12 19.24
N TYR A 192 -17.19 23.57 20.40
CA TYR A 192 -18.08 24.19 21.38
C TYR A 192 -17.35 24.70 22.62
N GLU A 193 -16.31 24.00 23.08
CA GLU A 193 -15.62 24.29 24.35
C GLU A 193 -14.33 25.10 24.16
N CYS A 194 -13.80 25.15 22.93
CA CYS A 194 -12.60 25.88 22.59
C CYS A 194 -12.88 27.37 22.29
N SER A 195 -12.72 28.24 23.30
CA SER A 195 -12.90 29.70 23.17
C SER A 195 -11.59 30.49 23.15
N THR A 196 -10.49 29.92 23.68
CA THR A 196 -9.18 30.57 23.75
C THR A 196 -8.07 29.62 23.29
N VAL A 197 -6.90 30.17 22.92
CA VAL A 197 -5.70 29.38 22.59
C VAL A 197 -5.27 28.52 23.77
N ARG A 198 -5.41 29.02 25.00
CA ARG A 198 -5.06 28.26 26.21
C ARG A 198 -5.91 27.01 26.35
N ASN A 199 -7.23 27.13 26.18
CA ASN A 199 -8.11 25.97 26.27
C ASN A 199 -7.86 24.96 25.15
N PHE A 200 -7.55 25.43 23.94
CA PHE A 200 -7.13 24.55 22.85
C PHE A 200 -5.92 23.69 23.24
N LEU A 201 -4.87 24.32 23.78
CA LEU A 201 -3.65 23.62 24.22
C LEU A 201 -3.90 22.68 25.40
N GLU A 202 -4.77 23.06 26.34
CA GLU A 202 -5.17 22.19 27.45
C GLU A 202 -5.91 20.94 26.95
N ILE A 203 -6.84 21.08 26.00
CA ILE A 203 -7.56 19.95 25.39
C ILE A 203 -6.57 19.00 24.67
N ILE A 204 -5.65 19.54 23.85
CA ILE A 204 -4.64 18.72 23.15
C ILE A 204 -3.79 17.96 24.17
N LYS A 205 -3.35 18.63 25.24
CA LYS A 205 -2.53 18.02 26.29
C LYS A 205 -3.28 16.88 27.01
N GLU A 206 -4.56 17.07 27.33
CA GLU A 206 -5.38 16.03 27.97
C GLU A 206 -5.54 14.80 27.07
N GLU A 207 -5.79 15.00 25.77
CA GLU A 207 -5.89 13.91 24.80
C GLU A 207 -4.57 13.17 24.62
N VAL A 208 -3.44 13.89 24.52
CA VAL A 208 -2.11 13.27 24.45
C VAL A 208 -1.81 12.45 25.71
N ASN A 209 -2.05 13.00 26.90
CA ASN A 209 -1.82 12.29 28.16
C ASN A 209 -2.66 11.01 28.29
N ARG A 210 -3.87 10.97 27.70
CA ARG A 210 -4.69 9.74 27.65
C ARG A 210 -4.08 8.65 26.77
N LEU A 211 -3.33 9.05 25.74
CA LEU A 211 -2.70 8.14 24.79
C LEU A 211 -1.30 7.70 25.23
N GLU A 212 -0.63 8.46 26.09
CA GLU A 212 0.67 8.10 26.66
C GLU A 212 0.61 6.73 27.35
N ASN A 213 1.60 5.87 27.08
CA ASN A 213 1.70 4.49 27.59
C ASN A 213 0.61 3.52 27.12
N THR A 214 -0.19 3.90 26.12
CA THR A 214 -1.13 2.99 25.43
C THR A 214 -0.54 2.55 24.09
N ARG A 215 -1.06 1.46 23.49
CA ARG A 215 -0.70 1.06 22.12
C ARG A 215 -1.07 2.09 21.03
N PHE A 216 -1.84 3.11 21.40
CA PHE A 216 -2.20 4.24 20.55
C PHE A 216 -1.21 5.40 20.65
N ALA A 217 -0.10 5.24 21.38
CA ALA A 217 0.96 6.24 21.48
C ALA A 217 1.52 6.66 20.11
N SER A 218 1.45 5.80 19.09
CA SER A 218 1.78 6.11 17.69
C SER A 218 0.96 7.25 17.07
N ARG A 219 -0.14 7.67 17.72
CA ARG A 219 -1.06 8.74 17.26
C ARG A 219 -0.78 10.10 17.89
N ILE A 220 0.06 10.16 18.93
CA ILE A 220 0.47 11.40 19.59
C ILE A 220 1.03 12.44 18.57
N PRO A 221 1.83 12.04 17.57
CA PRO A 221 2.27 12.94 16.51
C PRO A 221 1.12 13.65 15.78
N ASP A 222 -0.01 12.99 15.52
CA ASP A 222 -1.13 13.61 14.79
C ASP A 222 -1.76 14.77 15.58
N TYR A 223 -1.85 14.66 16.91
CA TYR A 223 -2.34 15.72 17.77
C TYR A 223 -1.40 16.93 17.77
N TYR A 224 -0.10 16.69 17.85
CA TYR A 224 0.89 17.77 17.76
C TYR A 224 0.94 18.42 16.38
N ASP A 225 0.72 17.67 15.29
CA ASP A 225 0.66 18.23 13.93
C ASP A 225 -0.53 19.17 13.75
N VAL A 226 -1.70 18.74 14.23
CA VAL A 226 -2.92 19.56 14.26
C VAL A 226 -2.71 20.81 15.11
N GLU A 227 -2.11 20.67 16.31
CA GLU A 227 -1.78 21.79 17.19
C GLU A 227 -0.92 22.83 16.46
N GLN A 228 0.19 22.39 15.85
CA GLN A 228 1.10 23.29 15.13
C GLN A 228 0.42 24.02 13.98
N ARG A 229 -0.46 23.36 13.22
CA ARG A 229 -1.19 23.98 12.11
C ARG A 229 -2.15 25.07 12.59
N VAL A 230 -2.89 24.81 13.66
CA VAL A 230 -3.81 25.80 14.26
C VAL A 230 -3.04 27.02 14.74
N LEU A 231 -1.94 26.81 15.47
CA LEU A 231 -1.08 27.90 15.93
C LEU A 231 -0.50 28.70 14.75
N LYS A 232 -0.06 28.03 13.68
CA LYS A 232 0.42 28.69 12.46
C LYS A 232 -0.62 29.65 11.88
N HIS A 233 -1.89 29.25 11.78
CA HIS A 233 -2.97 30.13 11.32
C HIS A 233 -3.17 31.34 12.24
N LEU A 234 -2.92 31.20 13.55
CA LEU A 234 -2.95 32.32 14.50
C LEU A 234 -1.74 33.27 14.41
N GLY A 235 -0.78 33.02 13.49
CA GLY A 235 0.44 33.80 13.38
C GLY A 235 1.52 33.38 14.39
N MET A 236 1.31 32.24 15.03
CA MET A 236 2.24 31.59 15.94
C MET A 236 3.00 30.53 15.14
N THR A 237 4.22 30.85 14.70
CA THR A 237 5.04 29.91 13.91
C THR A 237 6.17 29.37 14.77
N SER A 238 6.38 28.05 14.68
CA SER A 238 7.68 27.47 14.98
C SER A 238 8.61 27.79 13.82
N ILE A 239 9.71 28.49 14.11
CA ILE A 239 10.79 28.62 13.15
C ILE A 239 11.64 27.37 13.33
N VAL A 240 11.56 26.45 12.39
CA VAL A 240 12.56 25.39 12.27
C VAL A 240 13.78 26.06 11.65
N GLU A 241 14.80 26.31 12.45
CA GLU A 241 16.09 26.75 11.93
C GLU A 241 16.72 25.55 11.21
N VAL A 242 16.46 25.45 9.92
CA VAL A 242 17.13 24.47 9.05
C VAL A 242 18.50 25.02 8.65
N PRO A 243 19.55 24.20 8.66
CA PRO A 243 20.87 24.62 8.19
C PRO A 243 20.83 25.11 6.74
N THR A 244 21.68 26.08 6.41
CA THR A 244 21.89 26.58 5.04
C THR A 244 22.78 25.67 4.18
N GLN A 245 23.28 24.59 4.77
CA GLN A 245 24.11 23.56 4.13
C GLN A 245 23.42 22.19 4.25
N SER A 246 23.87 21.21 3.48
CA SER A 246 23.39 19.82 3.58
C SER A 246 23.48 19.29 5.00
N TYR A 247 22.45 18.58 5.48
CA TYR A 247 22.40 18.03 6.84
C TYR A 247 21.67 16.69 6.92
N ILE A 248 22.02 15.89 7.93
CA ILE A 248 21.24 14.74 8.37
C ILE A 248 20.52 15.15 9.64
N LEU A 249 19.20 14.95 9.67
CA LEU A 249 18.39 15.36 10.80
C LEU A 249 18.34 14.26 11.86
N LEU A 250 18.68 14.62 13.11
CA LEU A 250 18.42 13.79 14.28
C LEU A 250 17.18 14.32 14.98
N ALA A 251 16.14 13.50 15.06
CA ALA A 251 14.90 13.84 15.75
C ALA A 251 14.45 12.69 16.65
N ASP A 252 13.69 13.02 17.70
CA ASP A 252 12.98 12.00 18.48
C ASP A 252 11.95 11.33 17.57
N ASP A 253 11.06 12.11 16.97
CA ASP A 253 10.10 11.70 15.94
C ASP A 253 9.87 12.90 15.01
N LEU A 254 9.21 12.68 13.88
CA LEU A 254 8.81 13.75 12.95
C LEU A 254 7.32 13.73 12.71
N LEU A 255 6.74 14.93 12.64
CA LEU A 255 5.38 15.12 12.19
C LEU A 255 5.32 15.02 10.66
N PRO A 256 4.22 14.51 10.07
CA PRO A 256 4.04 14.47 8.62
C PRO A 256 4.22 15.84 7.94
N SER A 257 3.71 16.91 8.55
CA SER A 257 3.89 18.27 8.00
C SER A 257 5.35 18.75 8.06
N GLU A 258 6.14 18.24 9.00
CA GLU A 258 7.56 18.54 9.11
C GLU A 258 8.33 17.84 7.99
N VAL A 259 8.06 16.55 7.73
CA VAL A 259 8.65 15.82 6.60
C VAL A 259 8.37 16.56 5.27
N MET A 260 7.14 17.03 5.07
CA MET A 260 6.79 17.80 3.86
C MET A 260 7.49 19.16 3.72
N LYS A 261 7.82 19.82 4.84
CA LYS A 261 8.60 21.06 4.81
C LYS A 261 10.07 20.75 4.54
N LEU A 262 10.61 19.75 5.24
CA LEU A 262 12.03 19.39 5.20
C LEU A 262 12.46 18.80 3.85
N GLN A 263 11.57 18.11 3.11
CA GLN A 263 11.92 17.62 1.76
C GLN A 263 12.28 18.75 0.77
N ASN A 264 11.87 19.99 1.05
CA ASN A 264 12.17 21.15 0.21
C ASN A 264 13.43 21.90 0.66
N THR A 265 14.19 21.35 1.62
CA THR A 265 15.45 21.92 2.12
C THR A 265 16.65 21.07 1.65
N LEU A 266 17.85 21.36 2.16
CA LEU A 266 19.06 20.56 1.91
C LEU A 266 19.14 19.32 2.82
N LEU A 267 18.00 18.69 3.12
CA LEU A 267 17.93 17.47 3.92
C LEU A 267 18.47 16.28 3.11
N GLU A 268 19.52 15.64 3.60
CA GLU A 268 20.14 14.47 2.94
C GLU A 268 19.74 13.15 3.58
N GLY A 269 19.22 13.17 4.81
CA GLY A 269 18.78 11.95 5.51
C GLY A 269 18.20 12.22 6.89
N VAL A 270 17.55 11.21 7.47
CA VAL A 270 16.86 11.30 8.77
C VAL A 270 17.24 10.14 9.69
N VAL A 271 17.52 10.47 10.95
CA VAL A 271 17.72 9.51 12.04
C VAL A 271 16.66 9.79 13.10
N LEU A 272 15.78 8.81 13.33
CA LEU A 272 14.75 8.88 14.36
C LEU A 272 15.20 8.07 15.60
N GLN A 273 15.01 8.64 16.79
CA GLN A 273 15.32 7.97 18.06
C GLN A 273 14.09 7.29 18.70
N LYS A 274 12.90 7.69 18.25
CA LYS A 274 11.60 7.14 18.61
C LYS A 274 10.80 6.93 17.31
N GLY A 275 9.86 6.00 17.34
CA GLY A 275 9.00 5.70 16.18
C GLY A 275 9.15 4.28 15.66
N THR A 276 8.38 3.97 14.63
CA THR A 276 8.30 2.64 14.00
C THR A 276 8.51 2.77 12.49
N THR A 277 8.98 1.70 11.85
CA THR A 277 9.12 1.64 10.37
C THR A 277 7.77 1.82 9.65
N THR A 278 6.68 1.66 10.39
CA THR A 278 5.29 1.80 9.96
C THR A 278 4.69 3.17 10.25
N SER A 279 5.40 4.08 10.94
CA SER A 279 4.88 5.41 11.26
C SER A 279 4.64 6.22 9.98
N HIS A 280 3.73 7.20 10.04
CA HIS A 280 3.40 7.98 8.86
C HIS A 280 4.57 8.82 8.34
N SER A 281 5.41 9.32 9.25
CA SER A 281 6.68 9.95 8.89
C SER A 281 7.60 8.98 8.14
N SER A 282 7.70 7.72 8.59
CA SER A 282 8.51 6.69 7.94
C SER A 282 8.04 6.35 6.52
N ILE A 283 6.74 6.28 6.29
CA ILE A 283 6.16 6.03 4.96
C ILE A 283 6.49 7.18 4.00
N LEU A 284 6.32 8.43 4.44
CA LEU A 284 6.64 9.61 3.63
C LEU A 284 8.14 9.69 3.30
N LEU A 285 9.02 9.41 4.27
CA LEU A 285 10.47 9.37 4.04
C LEU A 285 10.85 8.36 2.95
N ARG A 286 10.21 7.18 2.95
CA ARG A 286 10.41 6.14 1.92
C ARG A 286 9.92 6.60 0.55
N SER A 287 8.73 7.19 0.47
CA SER A 287 8.15 7.69 -0.78
C SER A 287 9.02 8.79 -1.43
N PHE A 288 9.60 9.67 -0.60
CA PHE A 288 10.52 10.72 -1.07
C PHE A 288 11.95 10.22 -1.31
N GLY A 289 12.25 8.94 -1.01
CA GLY A 289 13.58 8.38 -1.19
C GLY A 289 14.64 9.00 -0.27
N ILE A 290 14.24 9.53 0.88
CA ILE A 290 15.13 10.18 1.85
C ILE A 290 15.76 9.08 2.74
N PRO A 291 17.08 8.83 2.65
CA PRO A 291 17.75 7.80 3.46
C PRO A 291 17.42 7.97 4.94
N SER A 292 16.96 6.90 5.59
CA SER A 292 16.44 7.02 6.94
C SER A 292 16.59 5.76 7.81
N LEU A 293 16.93 5.98 9.09
CA LEU A 293 17.12 4.94 10.11
C LEU A 293 16.35 5.27 11.40
N ILE A 294 15.91 4.23 12.09
CA ILE A 294 15.46 4.28 13.48
C ILE A 294 16.55 3.67 14.36
N ILE A 295 17.02 4.41 15.36
CA ILE A 295 18.01 3.95 16.34
C ILE A 295 17.41 4.03 17.75
N THR A 296 17.87 3.18 18.65
CA THR A 296 17.46 3.23 20.07
C THR A 296 18.47 3.97 20.96
N GLU A 297 19.66 4.23 20.45
CA GLU A 297 20.74 4.85 21.20
C GLU A 297 20.58 6.38 21.29
N PRO A 298 20.78 6.99 22.47
CA PRO A 298 20.75 8.45 22.61
C PRO A 298 21.96 9.08 21.91
N LEU A 299 21.72 9.93 20.92
CA LEU A 299 22.76 10.67 20.20
C LEU A 299 22.69 12.17 20.48
N LYS A 300 23.81 12.84 20.20
CA LYS A 300 23.93 14.29 20.18
C LYS A 300 24.25 14.75 18.77
N ALA A 301 24.04 16.03 18.51
CA ALA A 301 24.52 16.66 17.28
C ALA A 301 26.02 16.36 17.08
N SER A 302 26.42 16.14 15.83
CA SER A 302 27.77 15.74 15.45
C SER A 302 28.19 16.45 14.17
N GLN A 303 29.47 16.81 14.05
CA GLN A 303 29.96 17.64 12.95
C GLN A 303 29.85 16.98 11.58
N ARG A 304 30.03 15.66 11.51
CA ARG A 304 29.88 14.89 10.26
C ARG A 304 29.61 13.44 10.61
N VAL A 305 28.62 12.86 9.94
CA VAL A 305 28.26 11.44 10.06
C VAL A 305 28.03 10.86 8.66
N ILE A 306 28.07 9.52 8.58
CA ILE A 306 27.62 8.79 7.41
C ILE A 306 26.38 8.02 7.83
N LEU A 307 25.29 8.23 7.11
CA LEU A 307 24.06 7.45 7.22
C LEU A 307 24.04 6.46 6.06
N ASP A 308 24.39 5.20 6.32
CA ASP A 308 24.28 4.10 5.36
C ASP A 308 23.03 3.28 5.68
N ALA A 309 21.89 3.76 5.20
CA ALA A 309 20.60 3.14 5.44
C ALA A 309 20.40 1.83 4.65
N ASN A 310 21.30 1.50 3.71
CA ASN A 310 21.31 0.18 3.06
C ASN A 310 21.76 -0.92 4.01
N SER A 311 22.69 -0.59 4.92
CA SER A 311 23.28 -1.53 5.87
C SER A 311 22.79 -1.36 7.31
N GLY A 312 21.89 -0.40 7.55
CA GLY A 312 21.42 -0.13 8.90
C GLY A 312 22.41 0.68 9.75
N ASN A 313 23.42 1.30 9.14
CA ASN A 313 24.57 1.85 9.86
C ASN A 313 24.55 3.38 9.92
N LEU A 314 24.76 3.93 11.10
CA LEU A 314 25.06 5.34 11.32
C LEU A 314 26.47 5.46 11.91
N ILE A 315 27.40 5.99 11.11
CA ILE A 315 28.81 6.09 11.47
C ILE A 315 29.08 7.46 12.08
N LEU A 316 29.48 7.45 13.35
CA LEU A 316 29.80 8.64 14.12
C LEU A 316 31.28 8.97 13.96
N GLN A 317 31.59 10.25 13.71
CA GLN A 317 32.98 10.72 13.53
C GLN A 317 33.76 9.87 12.50
N PRO A 318 33.24 9.75 11.26
CA PRO A 318 33.79 8.86 10.25
C PRO A 318 35.24 9.24 9.94
N THR A 319 36.09 8.23 9.76
CA THR A 319 37.46 8.46 9.29
C THR A 319 37.44 8.99 7.85
N ASN A 320 38.56 9.55 7.39
CA ASN A 320 38.70 9.88 5.96
C ASN A 320 38.55 8.63 5.07
N ASN A 321 38.86 7.44 5.57
CA ASN A 321 38.65 6.20 4.82
C ASN A 321 37.16 5.86 4.71
N ASP A 322 36.40 5.97 5.80
CA ASP A 322 34.96 5.78 5.83
C ASP A 322 34.24 6.76 4.89
N ILE A 323 34.61 8.04 4.92
CA ILE A 323 34.04 9.07 4.04
C ILE A 323 34.33 8.73 2.57
N ARG A 324 35.56 8.34 2.24
CA ARG A 324 35.91 7.93 0.87
C ARG A 324 35.12 6.69 0.45
N LYS A 325 34.95 5.71 1.34
CA LYS A 325 34.15 4.51 1.10
C LYS A 325 32.69 4.87 0.80
N ALA A 326 32.07 5.72 1.63
CA ALA A 326 30.68 6.14 1.46
C ALA A 326 30.46 7.01 0.22
N LEU A 327 31.34 7.99 -0.05
CA LEU A 327 31.28 8.81 -1.27
C LEU A 327 31.43 7.96 -2.53
N ARG A 328 32.34 6.99 -2.50
CA ARG A 328 32.53 6.03 -3.61
C ARG A 328 31.23 5.26 -3.86
N LYS A 329 30.61 4.70 -2.81
CA LYS A 329 29.33 3.99 -2.92
C LYS A 329 28.20 4.87 -3.43
N GLN A 330 28.05 6.09 -2.92
CA GLN A 330 27.00 7.02 -3.37
C GLN A 330 27.18 7.35 -4.86
N LYS A 331 28.42 7.61 -5.28
CA LYS A 331 28.75 7.88 -6.69
C LYS A 331 28.54 6.65 -7.57
N GLU A 332 28.95 5.46 -7.13
CA GLU A 332 28.74 4.19 -7.83
C GLU A 332 27.25 3.89 -7.99
N PHE A 333 26.45 4.07 -6.94
CA PHE A 333 25.00 3.86 -6.97
C PHE A 333 24.28 4.86 -7.88
N LYS A 334 24.61 6.15 -7.78
CA LYS A 334 24.03 7.18 -8.67
C LYS A 334 24.41 6.94 -10.13
N LYS A 335 25.69 6.64 -10.38
CA LYS A 335 26.18 6.29 -11.72
C LYS A 335 25.47 5.05 -12.25
N TYR A 336 25.33 4.00 -11.43
CA TYR A 336 24.60 2.79 -11.79
C TYR A 336 23.15 3.08 -12.16
N GLN A 337 22.43 3.88 -11.37
CA GLN A 337 21.05 4.27 -11.70
C GLN A 337 20.97 5.07 -13.01
N GLU A 338 21.83 6.07 -13.20
CA GLU A 338 21.86 6.87 -14.43
C GLU A 338 22.19 6.04 -15.66
N GLU A 339 23.16 5.12 -15.57
CA GLU A 339 23.54 4.21 -16.65
C GLU A 339 22.44 3.20 -16.95
N SER A 340 21.86 2.59 -15.91
CA SER A 340 20.71 1.67 -16.02
C SER A 340 19.53 2.35 -16.71
N TYR A 341 19.20 3.58 -16.31
CA TYR A 341 18.12 4.36 -16.89
C TYR A 341 18.40 4.72 -18.36
N LYS A 342 19.63 5.10 -18.72
CA LYS A 342 20.00 5.36 -20.13
C LYS A 342 19.82 4.13 -21.01
N LYS A 343 20.16 2.94 -20.51
CA LYS A 343 20.07 1.66 -21.21
C LYS A 343 18.71 0.96 -21.07
N ARG A 344 17.70 1.58 -20.46
CA ARG A 344 16.43 0.90 -20.12
C ARG A 344 15.67 0.32 -21.31
N PHE A 345 15.82 0.93 -22.49
CA PHE A 345 15.22 0.45 -23.75
C PHE A 345 16.08 -0.56 -24.52
N GLU A 346 17.32 -0.81 -24.08
CA GLU A 346 18.19 -1.78 -24.73
C GLU A 346 17.75 -3.21 -24.40
N SER A 347 18.00 -4.13 -25.33
CA SER A 347 17.74 -5.56 -25.12
C SER A 347 18.46 -6.07 -23.87
N THR A 348 17.75 -6.88 -23.08
CA THR A 348 18.28 -7.49 -21.87
C THR A 348 18.83 -8.88 -22.22
N LYS A 349 20.15 -8.99 -22.25
CA LYS A 349 20.88 -10.23 -22.49
C LYS A 349 21.91 -10.42 -21.40
N THR A 350 22.00 -11.63 -20.86
CA THR A 350 23.09 -12.04 -19.96
C THR A 350 24.43 -12.06 -20.69
N LYS A 351 25.54 -12.23 -19.95
CA LYS A 351 26.89 -12.33 -20.52
C LYS A 351 27.06 -13.52 -21.47
N ASP A 352 26.31 -14.59 -21.27
CA ASP A 352 26.24 -15.76 -22.17
C ASP A 352 25.20 -15.61 -23.30
N ASN A 353 24.67 -14.40 -23.52
CA ASN A 353 23.72 -14.03 -24.57
C ASN A 353 22.30 -14.62 -24.44
N LYS A 354 21.92 -15.15 -23.27
CA LYS A 354 20.54 -15.55 -22.99
C LYS A 354 19.64 -14.31 -22.92
N ILE A 355 18.57 -14.29 -23.71
CA ILE A 355 17.61 -13.18 -23.72
C ILE A 355 16.66 -13.35 -22.54
N ILE A 356 16.58 -12.35 -21.68
CA ILE A 356 15.62 -12.32 -20.56
C ILE A 356 14.62 -11.19 -20.81
N LYS A 357 13.33 -11.48 -20.68
CA LYS A 357 12.27 -10.47 -20.77
C LYS A 357 12.02 -9.87 -19.40
N VAL A 358 12.07 -8.54 -19.31
CA VAL A 358 11.70 -7.79 -18.11
C VAL A 358 10.38 -7.10 -18.36
N LEU A 359 9.33 -7.66 -17.78
CA LEU A 359 7.96 -7.19 -17.91
C LEU A 359 7.53 -6.38 -16.69
N ALA A 360 6.39 -5.69 -16.81
CA ALA A 360 5.81 -4.91 -15.72
C ALA A 360 4.61 -5.60 -15.08
N ASN A 361 4.53 -5.49 -13.75
CA ASN A 361 3.32 -5.67 -12.95
C ASN A 361 2.59 -4.34 -12.89
N ILE A 362 1.34 -4.30 -13.36
CA ILE A 362 0.54 -3.08 -13.43
C ILE A 362 -0.87 -3.31 -12.88
N SER A 363 -1.48 -2.23 -12.44
CA SER A 363 -2.83 -2.23 -11.88
C SER A 363 -3.75 -1.21 -12.51
N ASP A 364 -3.30 -0.37 -13.45
CA ASP A 364 -4.13 0.62 -14.13
C ASP A 364 -3.40 1.17 -15.37
N TYR A 365 -4.03 2.10 -16.08
CA TYR A 365 -3.43 2.76 -17.24
C TYR A 365 -2.21 3.63 -16.88
N LYS A 366 -2.20 4.27 -15.70
CA LYS A 366 -1.11 5.15 -15.29
C LYS A 366 0.18 4.34 -15.07
N SER A 367 0.09 3.26 -14.29
CA SER A 367 1.19 2.32 -14.05
C SER A 367 1.65 1.63 -15.34
N ALA A 368 0.75 1.40 -16.31
CA ALA A 368 1.12 0.93 -17.65
C ALA A 368 1.96 1.96 -18.43
N ASN A 369 1.58 3.24 -18.38
CA ASN A 369 2.35 4.30 -19.03
C ASN A 369 3.72 4.50 -18.35
N GLU A 370 3.77 4.51 -17.02
CA GLU A 370 5.02 4.55 -16.26
C GLU A 370 5.93 3.36 -16.64
N ALA A 371 5.40 2.13 -16.69
CA ALA A 371 6.16 0.96 -17.13
C ALA A 371 6.78 1.12 -18.53
N LYS A 372 6.06 1.78 -19.44
CA LYS A 372 6.56 2.05 -20.80
C LYS A 372 7.71 3.03 -20.77
N GLU A 373 7.61 4.07 -19.95
CA GLU A 373 8.67 5.08 -19.76
C GLU A 373 9.91 4.50 -19.09
N GLU A 374 9.74 3.56 -18.17
CA GLU A 374 10.80 2.82 -17.47
C GLU A 374 11.43 1.71 -18.33
N GLY A 375 10.92 1.48 -19.55
CA GLY A 375 11.52 0.56 -20.52
C GLY A 375 11.09 -0.90 -20.37
N ALA A 376 9.89 -1.19 -19.88
CA ALA A 376 9.34 -2.54 -19.84
C ALA A 376 9.29 -3.19 -21.24
N ASP A 377 9.60 -4.48 -21.34
CA ASP A 377 9.44 -5.24 -22.59
C ASP A 377 7.97 -5.62 -22.87
N GLY A 378 7.10 -5.48 -21.87
CA GLY A 378 5.68 -5.81 -21.92
C GLY A 378 5.04 -5.86 -20.54
N ILE A 379 3.84 -6.42 -20.48
CA ILE A 379 3.09 -6.62 -19.24
C ILE A 379 3.10 -8.11 -18.89
N GLY A 380 3.68 -8.46 -17.74
CA GLY A 380 3.73 -9.83 -17.22
C GLY A 380 2.64 -10.11 -16.19
N LEU A 381 2.04 -9.06 -15.63
CA LEU A 381 0.86 -9.16 -14.80
C LEU A 381 0.05 -7.86 -14.87
N LEU A 382 -1.09 -7.89 -15.57
CA LEU A 382 -2.16 -6.92 -15.38
C LEU A 382 -3.12 -7.44 -14.30
N ARG A 383 -3.12 -6.78 -13.14
CA ARG A 383 -4.13 -6.98 -12.09
C ARG A 383 -5.41 -6.27 -12.52
N THR A 384 -6.51 -7.00 -12.69
CA THR A 384 -7.77 -6.44 -13.20
C THR A 384 -8.65 -5.82 -12.11
N GLU A 385 -8.30 -5.99 -10.84
CA GLU A 385 -9.08 -5.53 -9.69
C GLU A 385 -9.41 -4.04 -9.72
N PHE A 386 -8.58 -3.20 -10.37
CA PHE A 386 -8.84 -1.76 -10.47
C PHE A 386 -10.13 -1.37 -11.20
N LEU A 387 -10.69 -2.28 -11.98
CA LEU A 387 -11.96 -2.09 -12.67
C LEU A 387 -13.16 -2.39 -11.76
N PHE A 388 -12.97 -3.29 -10.80
CA PHE A 388 -14.02 -3.82 -9.96
C PHE A 388 -13.94 -3.10 -8.61
N LYS A 389 -14.54 -1.91 -8.54
CA LYS A 389 -14.55 -1.05 -7.36
C LYS A 389 -15.93 -1.07 -6.69
N GLU A 390 -16.49 0.09 -6.38
CA GLU A 390 -17.78 0.23 -5.70
C GLU A 390 -18.95 -0.12 -6.62
N GLU A 391 -18.86 0.30 -7.88
CA GLU A 391 -19.83 -0.03 -8.91
C GLU A 391 -19.30 -1.16 -9.80
N ARG A 392 -20.23 -2.01 -10.27
CA ARG A 392 -19.89 -3.07 -11.22
C ARG A 392 -19.58 -2.44 -12.57
N PRO A 393 -18.37 -2.62 -13.13
CA PRO A 393 -18.04 -2.03 -14.42
C PRO A 393 -18.84 -2.72 -15.53
N SER A 394 -19.45 -1.93 -16.39
CA SER A 394 -20.08 -2.40 -17.61
C SER A 394 -19.07 -3.08 -18.54
N LEU A 395 -19.56 -3.92 -19.46
CA LEU A 395 -18.72 -4.56 -20.46
C LEU A 395 -17.93 -3.52 -21.27
N GLU A 396 -18.58 -2.42 -21.66
CA GLU A 396 -17.99 -1.33 -22.43
C GLU A 396 -16.85 -0.63 -21.67
N GLU A 397 -17.03 -0.35 -20.38
CA GLU A 397 -15.98 0.25 -19.53
C GLU A 397 -14.77 -0.66 -19.37
N GLN A 398 -15.00 -1.97 -19.19
CA GLN A 398 -13.92 -2.95 -19.13
C GLN A 398 -13.16 -2.98 -20.46
N VAL A 399 -13.89 -3.05 -21.60
CA VAL A 399 -13.29 -3.05 -22.94
C VAL A 399 -12.44 -1.81 -23.15
N GLU A 400 -12.94 -0.61 -22.84
CA GLU A 400 -12.21 0.62 -23.08
C GLU A 400 -10.97 0.73 -22.19
N SER A 401 -11.07 0.32 -20.93
CA SER A 401 -9.95 0.31 -20.01
C SER A 401 -8.84 -0.64 -20.47
N TYR A 402 -9.19 -1.86 -20.87
CA TYR A 402 -8.22 -2.82 -21.42
C TYR A 402 -7.62 -2.33 -22.73
N LYS A 403 -8.44 -1.74 -23.64
CA LYS A 403 -7.95 -1.17 -24.90
C LYS A 403 -6.85 -0.14 -24.67
N ASN A 404 -7.03 0.75 -23.70
CA ASN A 404 -6.05 1.80 -23.42
C ASN A 404 -4.71 1.24 -22.94
N ILE A 405 -4.72 0.14 -22.17
CA ILE A 405 -3.51 -0.57 -21.75
C ILE A 405 -2.90 -1.37 -22.92
N PHE A 406 -3.70 -2.14 -23.65
CA PHE A 406 -3.24 -3.05 -24.71
C PHE A 406 -2.62 -2.31 -25.91
N LYS A 407 -2.93 -1.02 -26.10
CA LYS A 407 -2.26 -0.16 -27.09
C LYS A 407 -0.77 0.05 -26.79
N LEU A 408 -0.35 -0.03 -25.52
CA LEU A 408 0.98 0.35 -25.09
C LEU A 408 2.04 -0.72 -25.36
N PHE A 409 1.66 -2.00 -25.33
CA PHE A 409 2.58 -3.14 -25.40
C PHE A 409 2.10 -4.25 -26.34
N ASN A 410 3.03 -5.12 -26.74
CA ASN A 410 2.74 -6.30 -27.59
C ASN A 410 2.69 -7.60 -26.79
N ILE A 411 3.48 -7.69 -25.70
CA ILE A 411 3.44 -8.82 -24.76
C ILE A 411 2.50 -8.43 -23.63
N LEU A 412 1.40 -9.17 -23.48
CA LEU A 412 0.33 -8.85 -22.55
C LEU A 412 -0.07 -10.11 -21.78
N THR A 413 0.04 -10.07 -20.46
CA THR A 413 -0.47 -11.11 -19.57
C THR A 413 -1.53 -10.51 -18.66
N VAL A 414 -2.77 -10.93 -18.84
CA VAL A 414 -3.94 -10.45 -18.10
C VAL A 414 -4.36 -11.52 -17.11
N ARG A 415 -4.32 -11.18 -15.82
CA ARG A 415 -4.86 -12.06 -14.79
C ARG A 415 -6.35 -11.80 -14.66
N THR A 416 -7.17 -12.83 -14.66
CA THR A 416 -8.61 -12.67 -14.39
C THR A 416 -8.82 -12.23 -12.94
N LEU A 417 -10.05 -11.84 -12.60
CA LEU A 417 -10.34 -11.24 -11.30
C LEU A 417 -9.90 -12.14 -10.14
N ASP A 418 -8.98 -11.62 -9.32
CA ASP A 418 -8.50 -12.23 -8.07
C ASP A 418 -9.09 -11.47 -6.88
N ILE A 419 -10.36 -11.77 -6.58
CA ILE A 419 -11.12 -11.25 -5.45
C ILE A 419 -11.49 -12.39 -4.49
N GLY A 420 -11.76 -12.06 -3.23
CA GLY A 420 -11.79 -13.01 -2.11
C GLY A 420 -10.55 -12.86 -1.23
N GLY A 421 -10.57 -13.39 0.00
CA GLY A 421 -9.54 -13.07 0.97
C GLY A 421 -9.80 -11.74 1.69
N ASP A 422 -8.90 -10.78 1.49
CA ASP A 422 -8.92 -9.40 2.02
C ASP A 422 -9.67 -8.40 1.12
N LYS A 423 -10.13 -8.84 -0.07
CA LYS A 423 -10.77 -7.98 -1.07
C LYS A 423 -12.25 -8.36 -1.25
N SER A 424 -13.16 -7.40 -1.12
CA SER A 424 -14.60 -7.61 -1.32
C SER A 424 -15.23 -6.57 -2.27
N LEU A 425 -16.22 -7.01 -3.06
CA LEU A 425 -16.99 -6.16 -3.97
C LEU A 425 -18.36 -5.84 -3.35
N PRO A 426 -18.75 -4.57 -3.19
CA PRO A 426 -20.03 -4.21 -2.54
C PRO A 426 -21.27 -4.83 -3.20
N TYR A 427 -21.22 -5.04 -4.52
CA TYR A 427 -22.33 -5.59 -5.29
C TYR A 427 -22.36 -7.13 -5.36
N ILE A 428 -21.42 -7.83 -4.71
CA ILE A 428 -21.36 -9.31 -4.72
C ILE A 428 -21.39 -9.85 -3.30
N LYS A 429 -22.38 -10.69 -3.02
CA LYS A 429 -22.57 -11.32 -1.72
C LYS A 429 -21.77 -12.61 -1.64
N ILE A 430 -20.52 -12.51 -1.21
CA ILE A 430 -19.70 -13.68 -0.85
C ILE A 430 -20.03 -14.06 0.60
N PRO A 431 -20.40 -15.32 0.91
CA PRO A 431 -20.57 -15.76 2.29
C PRO A 431 -19.32 -15.50 3.12
N LYS A 432 -19.48 -15.03 4.37
CA LYS A 432 -18.35 -14.83 5.28
C LYS A 432 -17.70 -16.18 5.59
N GLU A 433 -16.39 -16.27 5.37
CA GLU A 433 -15.60 -17.47 5.65
C GLU A 433 -14.67 -17.24 6.85
N ASN A 434 -14.43 -18.28 7.64
CA ASN A 434 -13.49 -18.21 8.77
C ASN A 434 -12.05 -17.99 8.30
N ASN A 435 -11.71 -18.52 7.12
CA ASN A 435 -10.37 -18.41 6.52
C ASN A 435 -10.50 -17.93 5.07
N PRO A 436 -10.72 -16.62 4.82
CA PRO A 436 -10.95 -16.10 3.47
C PRO A 436 -9.81 -16.42 2.48
N PHE A 437 -8.56 -16.44 2.96
CA PHE A 437 -7.41 -16.83 2.15
C PHE A 437 -7.41 -18.31 1.72
N LEU A 438 -8.18 -19.18 2.37
CA LEU A 438 -8.32 -20.60 2.01
C LEU A 438 -9.68 -20.91 1.36
N GLY A 439 -10.50 -19.88 1.13
CA GLY A 439 -11.90 -20.00 0.75
C GLY A 439 -12.22 -19.69 -0.72
N ILE A 440 -13.35 -19.03 -0.93
CA ILE A 440 -13.86 -18.59 -2.23
C ILE A 440 -13.05 -17.35 -2.68
N ARG A 441 -11.96 -17.62 -3.40
CA ARG A 441 -11.08 -16.59 -3.97
C ARG A 441 -10.65 -16.94 -5.40
N GLY A 442 -10.33 -15.92 -6.19
CA GLY A 442 -9.72 -16.07 -7.51
C GLY A 442 -10.61 -16.83 -8.48
N ILE A 443 -10.09 -17.91 -9.08
CA ILE A 443 -10.87 -18.69 -10.03
C ILE A 443 -12.11 -19.35 -9.41
N ARG A 444 -12.06 -19.76 -8.13
CA ARG A 444 -13.21 -20.38 -7.45
C ARG A 444 -14.38 -19.42 -7.36
N PHE A 445 -14.08 -18.15 -7.08
CA PHE A 445 -15.06 -17.08 -7.14
C PHE A 445 -15.62 -16.90 -8.55
N SER A 446 -14.74 -16.84 -9.56
CA SER A 446 -15.13 -16.66 -10.97
C SER A 446 -16.02 -17.79 -11.51
N LEU A 447 -15.80 -19.03 -11.06
CA LEU A 447 -16.60 -20.20 -11.44
C LEU A 447 -17.99 -20.21 -10.78
N GLN A 448 -18.16 -19.52 -9.65
CA GLN A 448 -19.45 -19.29 -9.00
C GLN A 448 -20.17 -18.08 -9.62
N GLU A 449 -19.47 -16.97 -9.80
CA GLU A 449 -19.98 -15.71 -10.38
C GLU A 449 -19.79 -15.64 -11.89
N GLN A 450 -20.35 -16.63 -12.60
CA GLN A 450 -20.11 -16.82 -14.04
C GLN A 450 -20.48 -15.60 -14.89
N THR A 451 -21.52 -14.84 -14.54
CA THR A 451 -21.90 -13.64 -15.29
C THR A 451 -20.76 -12.62 -15.35
N LEU A 452 -20.10 -12.38 -14.21
CA LEU A 452 -18.98 -11.45 -14.13
C LEU A 452 -17.77 -11.99 -14.89
N PHE A 453 -17.49 -13.29 -14.71
CA PHE A 453 -16.40 -13.96 -15.41
C PHE A 453 -16.58 -13.92 -16.93
N HIS A 454 -17.80 -14.15 -17.42
CA HIS A 454 -18.13 -14.11 -18.84
C HIS A 454 -17.93 -12.72 -19.43
N GLU A 455 -18.42 -11.68 -18.74
CA GLU A 455 -18.22 -10.29 -19.15
C GLU A 455 -16.74 -9.93 -19.18
N GLN A 456 -15.97 -10.34 -18.17
CA GLN A 456 -14.54 -10.06 -18.09
C GLN A 456 -13.78 -10.70 -19.27
N ILE A 457 -14.01 -11.99 -19.54
CA ILE A 457 -13.36 -12.68 -20.65
C ILE A 457 -13.74 -12.05 -21.99
N LEU A 458 -15.04 -11.76 -22.20
CA LEU A 458 -15.50 -11.09 -23.41
C LEU A 458 -14.87 -9.70 -23.57
N ALA A 459 -14.71 -8.95 -22.48
CA ALA A 459 -14.08 -7.64 -22.49
C ALA A 459 -12.61 -7.73 -22.92
N ILE A 460 -11.86 -8.70 -22.38
CA ILE A 460 -10.47 -8.97 -22.76
C ILE A 460 -10.37 -9.28 -24.25
N TYR A 461 -11.23 -10.17 -24.77
CA TYR A 461 -11.23 -10.51 -26.19
C TYR A 461 -11.58 -9.33 -27.10
N LYS A 462 -12.65 -8.60 -26.79
CA LYS A 462 -13.06 -7.42 -27.57
C LYS A 462 -11.98 -6.34 -27.56
N ALA A 463 -11.30 -6.14 -26.44
CA ALA A 463 -10.20 -5.20 -26.34
C ALA A 463 -8.99 -5.64 -27.18
N PHE A 464 -8.66 -6.93 -27.16
CA PHE A 464 -7.56 -7.50 -27.93
C PHE A 464 -7.80 -7.44 -29.46
N ILE A 465 -8.98 -7.88 -29.93
CA ILE A 465 -9.33 -7.91 -31.36
C ILE A 465 -9.32 -6.51 -31.99
N ALA A 466 -9.64 -5.47 -31.22
CA ALA A 466 -9.65 -4.10 -31.71
C ALA A 466 -8.30 -3.60 -32.25
N PHE A 467 -7.20 -4.35 -32.06
CA PHE A 467 -5.86 -4.02 -32.54
C PHE A 467 -5.26 -5.02 -33.55
N MET A 468 -6.04 -6.01 -34.03
CA MET A 468 -5.64 -6.88 -35.14
C MET A 468 -5.63 -6.07 -36.45
N PRO A 469 -4.58 -6.19 -37.30
CA PRO A 469 -3.84 -7.42 -37.60
C PRO A 469 -2.44 -7.52 -36.97
N SER A 470 -2.13 -6.72 -35.93
CA SER A 470 -0.80 -6.76 -35.31
C SER A 470 -0.51 -8.14 -34.70
N PRO A 471 0.73 -8.67 -34.79
CA PRO A 471 1.12 -9.97 -34.25
C PRO A 471 1.29 -9.89 -32.73
N LYS A 472 0.24 -9.48 -32.01
CA LYS A 472 0.20 -9.51 -30.56
C LYS A 472 -0.31 -10.88 -30.13
N ASN A 473 0.33 -11.47 -29.13
CA ASN A 473 -0.20 -12.60 -28.39
C ASN A 473 -0.66 -12.09 -27.03
N ILE A 474 -1.85 -12.50 -26.61
CA ILE A 474 -2.36 -12.21 -25.28
C ILE A 474 -2.40 -13.49 -24.45
N LYS A 475 -1.86 -13.38 -23.24
CA LYS A 475 -1.87 -14.43 -22.23
C LYS A 475 -2.99 -14.13 -21.25
N ILE A 476 -3.94 -15.05 -21.10
CA ILE A 476 -4.97 -14.99 -20.07
C ILE A 476 -4.58 -15.97 -18.96
N MET A 477 -4.46 -15.46 -17.76
CA MET A 477 -3.98 -16.21 -16.60
C MET A 477 -5.08 -16.32 -15.54
N PHE A 478 -5.36 -17.54 -15.10
CA PHE A 478 -6.30 -17.79 -14.01
C PHE A 478 -5.58 -17.86 -12.65
N PRO A 479 -6.00 -17.06 -11.64
CA PRO A 479 -5.44 -17.10 -10.29
C PRO A 479 -6.08 -18.20 -9.44
N MET A 480 -5.38 -18.63 -8.39
CA MET A 480 -5.82 -19.54 -7.34
C MET A 480 -6.21 -20.93 -7.84
N ILE A 481 -5.67 -21.34 -8.99
CA ILE A 481 -5.85 -22.68 -9.54
C ILE A 481 -5.13 -23.67 -8.62
N SER A 482 -5.86 -24.70 -8.20
CA SER A 482 -5.36 -25.75 -7.32
C SER A 482 -5.44 -27.15 -7.93
N THR A 483 -6.31 -27.34 -8.94
CA THR A 483 -6.45 -28.61 -9.68
C THR A 483 -6.61 -28.40 -11.19
N VAL A 484 -6.35 -29.45 -11.97
CA VAL A 484 -6.48 -29.44 -13.44
C VAL A 484 -7.94 -29.23 -13.87
N GLU A 485 -8.90 -29.74 -13.09
CA GLU A 485 -10.33 -29.60 -13.35
C GLU A 485 -10.79 -28.14 -13.22
N GLU A 486 -10.30 -27.40 -12.22
CA GLU A 486 -10.60 -25.96 -12.08
C GLU A 486 -10.11 -25.19 -13.32
N PHE A 487 -8.92 -25.52 -13.82
CA PHE A 487 -8.36 -24.92 -15.02
C PHE A 487 -9.18 -25.25 -16.27
N ASN A 488 -9.47 -26.53 -16.49
CA ASN A 488 -10.24 -26.96 -17.66
C ASN A 488 -11.63 -26.32 -17.69
N ARG A 489 -12.33 -26.27 -16.55
CA ARG A 489 -13.63 -25.62 -16.47
C ARG A 489 -13.55 -24.12 -16.81
N ALA A 490 -12.52 -23.43 -16.32
CA ALA A 490 -12.30 -22.02 -16.65
C ALA A 490 -12.00 -21.80 -18.14
N LYS A 491 -11.14 -22.66 -18.71
CA LYS A 491 -10.76 -22.64 -20.12
C LYS A 491 -11.94 -22.95 -21.04
N GLU A 492 -12.76 -23.94 -20.71
CA GLU A 492 -14.00 -24.29 -21.43
C GLU A 492 -14.98 -23.11 -21.49
N ILE A 493 -15.19 -22.42 -20.37
CA ILE A 493 -16.01 -21.20 -20.33
C ILE A 493 -15.43 -20.16 -21.29
N ALA A 494 -14.12 -19.91 -21.23
CA ALA A 494 -13.47 -18.93 -22.09
C ALA A 494 -13.59 -19.27 -23.58
N ILE A 495 -13.40 -20.55 -23.95
CA ILE A 495 -13.59 -21.05 -25.32
C ILE A 495 -15.04 -20.87 -25.76
N SER A 496 -16.02 -21.24 -24.93
CA SER A 496 -17.45 -21.12 -25.28
C SER A 496 -17.87 -19.66 -25.54
N ILE A 497 -17.27 -18.70 -24.82
CA ILE A 497 -17.49 -17.28 -25.04
C ILE A 497 -16.90 -16.87 -26.39
N ALA A 498 -15.70 -17.34 -26.72
CA ALA A 498 -15.09 -17.07 -28.00
C ALA A 498 -15.93 -17.63 -29.17
N GLU A 499 -16.41 -18.86 -29.07
CA GLU A 499 -17.29 -19.50 -30.05
C GLU A 499 -18.60 -18.71 -30.23
N LYS A 500 -19.26 -18.37 -29.12
CA LYS A 500 -20.52 -17.59 -29.11
C LYS A 500 -20.37 -16.23 -29.79
N HIS A 501 -19.20 -15.62 -29.69
CA HIS A 501 -18.92 -14.29 -30.25
C HIS A 501 -18.06 -14.31 -31.52
N HIS A 502 -17.84 -15.49 -32.13
CA HIS A 502 -17.06 -15.68 -33.35
C HIS A 502 -15.62 -15.12 -33.27
N ILE A 503 -14.94 -15.35 -32.15
CA ILE A 503 -13.60 -14.87 -31.84
C ILE A 503 -12.57 -15.96 -32.13
N THR A 504 -11.53 -15.64 -32.91
CA THR A 504 -10.43 -16.57 -33.20
C THR A 504 -9.42 -16.58 -32.05
N LEU A 505 -9.10 -17.78 -31.54
CA LEU A 505 -8.21 -17.97 -30.40
C LEU A 505 -6.73 -18.18 -30.74
N SER A 506 -6.33 -18.12 -32.02
CA SER A 506 -4.96 -18.48 -32.45
C SER A 506 -3.83 -17.68 -31.79
N ASN A 507 -4.12 -16.48 -31.28
CA ASN A 507 -3.16 -15.59 -30.62
C ASN A 507 -3.47 -15.42 -29.12
N ILE A 508 -4.27 -16.32 -28.54
CA ILE A 508 -4.68 -16.30 -27.14
C ILE A 508 -4.15 -17.56 -26.46
N GLU A 509 -3.32 -17.36 -25.45
CA GLU A 509 -2.74 -18.42 -24.63
C GLU A 509 -3.41 -18.41 -23.25
N PHE A 510 -3.70 -19.59 -22.70
CA PHE A 510 -4.27 -19.76 -21.36
C PHE A 510 -3.27 -20.41 -20.42
N GLY A 511 -3.04 -19.78 -19.28
CA GLY A 511 -2.10 -20.25 -18.28
C GLY A 511 -2.62 -20.07 -16.87
N ILE A 512 -1.78 -20.45 -15.91
CA ILE A 512 -2.11 -20.38 -14.49
C ILE A 512 -1.05 -19.57 -13.74
N MET A 513 -1.51 -18.92 -12.67
CA MET A 513 -0.59 -18.46 -11.64
C MET A 513 -0.25 -19.65 -10.73
N ILE A 514 1.04 -20.00 -10.61
CA ILE A 514 1.49 -20.98 -9.63
C ILE A 514 1.61 -20.27 -8.29
N GLU A 515 0.56 -20.39 -7.48
CA GLU A 515 0.48 -19.82 -6.14
C GLU A 515 -0.06 -20.81 -5.09
N VAL A 516 -0.75 -21.87 -5.50
CA VAL A 516 -1.25 -22.91 -4.58
C VAL A 516 -0.27 -24.09 -4.54
N PRO A 517 0.18 -24.56 -3.36
CA PRO A 517 1.18 -25.63 -3.26
C PRO A 517 0.78 -26.95 -3.91
N SER A 518 -0.51 -27.26 -4.04
CA SER A 518 -0.98 -28.47 -4.73
C SER A 518 -0.47 -28.53 -6.18
N VAL A 519 -0.35 -27.39 -6.85
CA VAL A 519 0.13 -27.28 -8.24
C VAL A 519 1.56 -27.81 -8.36
N LEU A 520 2.40 -27.64 -7.32
CA LEU A 520 3.78 -28.14 -7.30
C LEU A 520 3.89 -29.66 -7.48
N PHE A 521 2.86 -30.39 -7.02
CA PHE A 521 2.78 -31.84 -7.13
C PHE A 521 2.13 -32.29 -8.45
N ALA A 522 1.41 -31.41 -9.13
CA ALA A 522 0.64 -31.69 -10.34
C ALA A 522 1.17 -31.00 -11.61
N ILE A 523 2.38 -30.40 -11.59
CA ILE A 523 2.94 -29.65 -12.74
C ILE A 523 2.95 -30.48 -14.03
N GLU A 524 3.31 -31.76 -13.95
CA GLU A 524 3.35 -32.65 -15.11
C GLU A 524 1.96 -32.89 -15.73
N GLU A 525 0.91 -32.86 -14.93
CA GLU A 525 -0.48 -32.95 -15.40
C GLU A 525 -0.91 -31.60 -16.02
N PHE A 526 -0.57 -30.48 -15.37
CA PHE A 526 -0.85 -29.14 -15.90
C PHE A 526 -0.15 -28.88 -17.25
N ASN A 527 1.05 -29.44 -17.48
CA ASN A 527 1.78 -29.33 -18.74
C ASN A 527 0.95 -29.78 -19.95
N GLN A 528 -0.04 -30.67 -19.75
CA GLN A 528 -0.87 -31.17 -20.83
C GLN A 528 -1.99 -30.18 -21.24
N VAL A 529 -2.33 -29.23 -20.38
CA VAL A 529 -3.53 -28.38 -20.55
C VAL A 529 -3.23 -26.88 -20.62
N VAL A 530 -2.15 -26.42 -19.97
CA VAL A 530 -1.75 -25.01 -19.95
C VAL A 530 -0.80 -24.65 -21.09
N ASP A 531 -0.82 -23.39 -21.50
CA ASP A 531 0.10 -22.83 -22.50
C ASP A 531 1.32 -22.18 -21.84
N PHE A 532 1.20 -21.71 -20.59
CA PHE A 532 2.29 -21.10 -19.81
C PHE A 532 2.01 -21.11 -18.30
N TYR A 533 3.06 -20.81 -17.52
CA TYR A 533 2.98 -20.60 -16.07
C TYR A 533 3.52 -19.22 -15.68
N SER A 534 2.94 -18.60 -14.65
CA SER A 534 3.57 -17.48 -13.94
C SER A 534 3.59 -17.73 -12.44
N VAL A 535 4.74 -17.68 -11.80
CA VAL A 535 4.85 -17.92 -10.35
C VAL A 535 4.49 -16.66 -9.57
N GLY A 536 3.46 -16.76 -8.74
CA GLY A 536 3.05 -15.74 -7.78
C GLY A 536 3.68 -16.00 -6.43
N THR A 537 4.93 -15.57 -6.22
CA THR A 537 5.69 -15.93 -5.00
C THR A 537 5.06 -15.44 -3.70
N ASN A 538 4.27 -14.36 -3.74
CA ASN A 538 3.66 -13.79 -2.54
C ASN A 538 2.66 -14.77 -1.92
N ASP A 539 1.67 -15.22 -2.70
CA ASP A 539 0.67 -16.19 -2.26
C ASP A 539 1.29 -17.60 -2.10
N LEU A 540 2.24 -18.00 -2.98
CA LEU A 540 2.97 -19.26 -2.83
C LEU A 540 3.71 -19.35 -1.49
N THR A 541 4.39 -18.27 -1.09
CA THR A 541 5.11 -18.20 0.18
C THR A 541 4.14 -18.32 1.35
N GLN A 542 3.03 -17.59 1.30
CA GLN A 542 1.98 -17.68 2.31
C GLN A 542 1.48 -19.12 2.52
N TYR A 543 1.15 -19.83 1.44
CA TYR A 543 0.57 -21.16 1.56
C TYR A 543 1.59 -22.25 1.85
N ILE A 544 2.84 -22.13 1.40
CA ILE A 544 3.91 -23.06 1.75
C ILE A 544 4.22 -22.99 3.25
N PHE A 545 4.31 -21.78 3.81
CA PHE A 545 4.61 -21.59 5.23
C PHE A 545 3.39 -21.63 6.13
N ALA A 546 2.18 -21.63 5.56
CA ALA A 546 0.93 -21.41 6.29
C ALA A 546 0.96 -20.13 7.16
N ILE A 547 1.61 -19.08 6.63
CA ILE A 547 1.72 -17.77 7.26
C ILE A 547 0.99 -16.78 6.37
N GLU A 548 -0.14 -16.26 6.85
CA GLU A 548 -0.84 -15.18 6.17
C GLU A 548 0.11 -13.99 5.97
N ARG A 549 0.18 -13.43 4.75
CA ARG A 549 1.08 -12.32 4.45
C ARG A 549 0.80 -11.08 5.31
N THR A 550 -0.47 -10.89 5.68
CA THR A 550 -0.95 -9.82 6.56
C THR A 550 -0.83 -10.15 8.04
N HIS A 551 -0.25 -11.30 8.41
CA HIS A 551 -0.09 -11.68 9.81
C HIS A 551 0.86 -10.70 10.53
N PRO A 552 0.50 -10.18 11.72
CA PRO A 552 1.25 -9.11 12.40
C PRO A 552 2.68 -9.44 12.81
N THR A 553 2.91 -10.69 13.21
CA THR A 553 4.12 -11.10 13.93
C THR A 553 4.85 -12.26 13.27
N LEU A 554 4.21 -12.95 12.32
CA LEU A 554 4.78 -14.07 11.63
C LEU A 554 5.17 -13.57 10.25
N ILE A 555 6.47 -13.62 9.96
CA ILE A 555 7.02 -13.15 8.70
C ILE A 555 7.65 -14.35 8.01
N ALA A 556 7.19 -14.64 6.80
CA ALA A 556 7.84 -15.60 5.93
C ALA A 556 8.90 -14.87 5.10
N ASP A 557 10.15 -15.34 5.16
CA ASP A 557 11.20 -14.84 4.31
C ASP A 557 10.95 -15.26 2.86
N ALA A 558 10.69 -14.29 1.98
CA ALA A 558 10.48 -14.53 0.56
C ALA A 558 11.68 -15.22 -0.09
N THR A 559 12.90 -14.96 0.39
CA THR A 559 14.15 -15.54 -0.11
C THR A 559 14.54 -16.85 0.59
N SER A 560 13.63 -17.43 1.39
CA SER A 560 13.89 -18.68 2.10
C SER A 560 14.34 -19.79 1.12
N PRO A 561 15.32 -20.63 1.52
CA PRO A 561 15.72 -21.80 0.74
C PRO A 561 14.56 -22.73 0.35
N ILE A 562 13.47 -22.74 1.12
CA ILE A 562 12.26 -23.50 0.82
C ILE A 562 11.56 -22.95 -0.43
N ILE A 563 11.44 -21.62 -0.54
CA ILE A 563 10.86 -20.96 -1.72
C ILE A 563 11.73 -21.17 -2.93
N LEU A 564 13.05 -20.98 -2.80
CA LEU A 564 14.01 -21.24 -3.88
C LEU A 564 13.95 -22.71 -4.35
N SER A 565 13.79 -23.66 -3.42
CA SER A 565 13.59 -25.08 -3.76
C SER A 565 12.28 -25.33 -4.51
N ALA A 566 11.20 -24.65 -4.13
CA ALA A 566 9.92 -24.72 -4.85
C ALA A 566 10.05 -24.15 -6.27
N LEU A 567 10.72 -23.01 -6.45
CA LEU A 567 11.01 -22.42 -7.76
C LEU A 567 11.86 -23.35 -8.63
N LYS A 568 12.91 -23.94 -8.06
CA LYS A 568 13.74 -24.93 -8.76
C LYS A 568 12.93 -26.13 -9.22
N MET A 569 12.05 -26.66 -8.36
CA MET A 569 11.18 -27.77 -8.71
C MET A 569 10.20 -27.39 -9.84
N ILE A 570 9.63 -26.19 -9.81
CA ILE A 570 8.78 -25.68 -10.90
C ILE A 570 9.56 -25.67 -12.20
N ALA A 571 10.75 -25.06 -12.21
CA ALA A 571 11.57 -24.94 -13.41
C ALA A 571 12.05 -26.29 -13.96
N GLN A 572 12.24 -27.30 -13.10
CA GLN A 572 12.62 -28.65 -13.51
C GLN A 572 11.46 -29.47 -14.10
N LYS A 573 10.24 -29.28 -13.60
CA LYS A 573 9.06 -30.07 -14.00
C LYS A 573 8.23 -29.43 -15.10
N ALA A 574 8.27 -28.12 -15.24
CA ALA A 574 7.53 -27.41 -16.27
C ALA A 574 8.17 -27.63 -17.65
N ASP A 575 7.37 -28.03 -18.64
CA ASP A 575 7.77 -28.10 -20.06
C ASP A 575 7.21 -26.93 -20.89
N LYS A 576 6.48 -26.01 -20.23
CA LYS A 576 5.91 -24.80 -20.80
C LYS A 576 6.71 -23.57 -20.38
N PRO A 577 6.59 -22.43 -21.10
CA PRO A 577 7.19 -21.17 -20.71
C PRO A 577 6.82 -20.78 -19.27
N ILE A 578 7.83 -20.49 -18.46
CA ILE A 578 7.69 -20.03 -17.06
C ILE A 578 8.06 -18.56 -16.93
N SER A 579 7.24 -17.81 -16.20
CA SER A 579 7.55 -16.47 -15.71
C SER A 579 7.42 -16.39 -14.20
N ILE A 580 7.86 -15.29 -13.61
CA ILE A 580 7.67 -14.99 -12.19
C ILE A 580 7.21 -13.54 -12.05
N CYS A 581 6.16 -13.30 -11.27
CA CYS A 581 5.55 -11.97 -11.12
C CYS A 581 5.35 -11.53 -9.66
N GLY A 582 5.81 -12.33 -8.68
CA GLY A 582 5.87 -11.91 -7.29
C GLY A 582 7.07 -11.00 -6.99
N GLU A 583 7.11 -10.41 -5.80
CA GLU A 583 8.13 -9.41 -5.43
C GLU A 583 9.56 -9.96 -5.45
N LEU A 584 9.71 -11.27 -5.23
CA LEU A 584 10.99 -11.96 -5.34
C LEU A 584 11.68 -11.73 -6.70
N ALA A 585 10.92 -11.56 -7.78
CA ALA A 585 11.46 -11.28 -9.11
C ALA A 585 12.23 -9.95 -9.21
N GLY A 586 11.98 -9.01 -8.29
CA GLY A 586 12.64 -7.71 -8.23
C GLY A 586 13.85 -7.65 -7.31
N LEU A 587 14.19 -8.75 -6.64
CA LEU A 587 15.33 -8.82 -5.71
C LEU A 587 16.63 -9.11 -6.49
N GLU A 588 17.59 -8.20 -6.42
CA GLU A 588 18.86 -8.30 -7.17
C GLU A 588 19.73 -9.48 -6.70
N GLU A 589 19.58 -9.88 -5.43
CA GLU A 589 20.29 -10.98 -4.78
C GLU A 589 19.95 -12.37 -5.36
N VAL A 590 18.70 -12.58 -5.79
CA VAL A 590 18.24 -13.88 -6.34
C VAL A 590 18.15 -13.89 -7.85
N THR A 591 18.36 -12.74 -8.52
CA THR A 591 18.21 -12.60 -9.97
C THR A 591 19.06 -13.62 -10.74
N GLN A 592 20.31 -13.83 -10.33
CA GLN A 592 21.21 -14.80 -10.97
C GLN A 592 20.67 -16.23 -10.82
N GLU A 593 20.27 -16.61 -9.61
CA GLU A 593 19.75 -17.94 -9.32
C GLU A 593 18.48 -18.25 -10.13
N LEU A 594 17.56 -17.28 -10.27
CA LEU A 594 16.36 -17.42 -11.10
C LEU A 594 16.71 -17.69 -12.57
N ILE A 595 17.67 -16.96 -13.14
CA ILE A 595 18.07 -17.12 -14.54
C ILE A 595 18.71 -18.50 -14.77
N GLU A 596 19.57 -18.93 -13.85
CA GLU A 596 20.23 -20.24 -13.85
C GLU A 596 19.21 -21.38 -13.70
N MET A 597 18.16 -21.21 -12.91
CA MET A 597 17.04 -22.16 -12.80
C MET A 597 16.25 -22.28 -14.11
N GLY A 598 16.25 -21.24 -14.96
CA GLY A 598 15.54 -21.24 -16.24
C GLY A 598 14.42 -20.20 -16.37
N TYR A 599 14.28 -19.26 -15.43
CA TYR A 599 13.28 -18.19 -15.55
C TYR A 599 13.73 -17.13 -16.56
N GLU A 600 13.14 -17.16 -17.76
CA GLU A 600 13.50 -16.24 -18.85
C GLU A 600 12.62 -14.99 -18.91
N THR A 601 11.58 -14.92 -18.06
CA THR A 601 10.66 -13.79 -17.98
C THR A 601 10.44 -13.39 -16.53
N LEU A 602 10.90 -12.19 -16.17
CA LEU A 602 10.73 -11.60 -14.84
C LEU A 602 9.77 -10.41 -14.94
N SER A 603 8.72 -10.39 -14.12
CA SER A 603 7.72 -9.32 -14.09
C SER A 603 7.75 -8.58 -12.75
N VAL A 604 8.03 -7.29 -12.77
CA VAL A 604 8.33 -6.47 -11.58
C VAL A 604 7.61 -5.13 -11.59
N SER A 605 7.67 -4.37 -10.50
CA SER A 605 7.18 -2.99 -10.49
C SER A 605 7.99 -2.11 -11.46
N ALA A 606 7.33 -1.14 -12.07
CA ALA A 606 7.91 -0.31 -13.15
C ALA A 606 9.28 0.30 -12.77
N LYS A 607 9.41 0.82 -11.55
CA LYS A 607 10.63 1.51 -11.08
C LYS A 607 11.85 0.60 -10.93
N LEU A 608 11.66 -0.71 -10.83
CA LEU A 608 12.76 -1.68 -10.72
C LEU A 608 13.28 -2.14 -12.09
N ILE A 609 12.56 -1.85 -13.18
CA ILE A 609 12.89 -2.35 -14.52
C ILE A 609 14.29 -1.92 -14.97
N PRO A 610 14.69 -0.63 -14.89
CA PRO A 610 16.01 -0.22 -15.37
C PRO A 610 17.16 -0.93 -14.65
N SER A 611 17.12 -0.97 -13.30
CA SER A 611 18.17 -1.60 -12.50
C SER A 611 18.18 -3.11 -12.67
N LEU A 612 17.02 -3.76 -12.74
CA LEU A 612 16.95 -5.20 -12.98
C LEU A 612 17.51 -5.57 -14.36
N LYS A 613 17.19 -4.81 -15.41
CA LYS A 613 17.78 -5.02 -16.74
C LYS A 613 19.31 -4.93 -16.70
N GLU A 614 19.86 -3.94 -16.01
CA GLU A 614 21.31 -3.81 -15.89
C GLU A 614 21.93 -4.94 -15.04
N ARG A 615 21.26 -5.35 -13.96
CA ARG A 615 21.67 -6.51 -13.16
C ARG A 615 21.76 -7.77 -14.02
N ILE A 616 20.73 -8.05 -14.83
CA ILE A 616 20.68 -9.21 -15.72
C ILE A 616 21.81 -9.19 -16.75
N ARG A 617 22.16 -8.02 -17.32
CA ARG A 617 23.29 -7.91 -18.27
C ARG A 617 24.64 -8.23 -17.63
N ASN A 618 24.71 -8.21 -16.30
CA ASN A 618 25.90 -8.52 -15.54
C ASN A 618 25.89 -9.91 -14.91
N VAL A 619 24.79 -10.67 -15.05
CA VAL A 619 24.75 -12.13 -14.87
C VAL A 619 25.41 -12.75 -16.09
#